data_AF-A0A0Q6K758-F1
#
_entry.id   AF-A0A0Q6K758-F1
#
_cell.length_a   1.000
_cell.length_b   1.000
_cell.length_c   1.000
_cell.angle_alpha   90.00
_cell.angle_beta   90.00
_cell.angle_gamma   90.00
#
_symmetry.space_group_name_H-M   'P 1'
#
loop_
_entity.id
_entity.type
_entity.pdbx_description
1 polymer ?
#
loop_
_entity_poly.entity_id
_entity_poly.type
_entity_poly.pdbx_seq_one_letter_code
_entity_poly.pdbx_strand_id
1 'polypeptide(L)'
;MSGQALSDRTAELGHHISRAVISDLETGRRRGLDVADLLTLAAALDVAPAQLLFPDLPRGTVDVLPGVSQESHDAVRWVGGESGLLMLEDSGWSDEATGQPVPVFVRRQFDARRDRTTLTHEWHRSITAMRSARKQLQRALENNDSPDQIEALEIIYENALKQTAAHRDTMAGLGMTVGDGLPRG
;
A
#
# COMPACT_ATOMS: atom_id res chain seq x y z
N MET A 1 8.71 -2.72 25.41
CA MET A 1 7.58 -3.22 26.21
C MET A 1 7.92 -4.64 26.67
N SER A 2 7.50 -5.08 27.87
CA SER A 2 7.70 -6.48 28.30
C SER A 2 6.61 -7.39 27.71
N GLY A 3 6.84 -8.71 27.64
CA GLY A 3 5.84 -9.66 27.16
C GLY A 3 4.54 -9.68 27.99
N GLN A 4 4.61 -9.34 29.29
CA GLN A 4 3.41 -9.18 30.12
C GLN A 4 2.66 -7.90 29.75
N ALA A 5 3.36 -6.77 29.62
CA ALA A 5 2.74 -5.51 29.24
C ALA A 5 2.10 -5.58 27.84
N LEU A 6 2.72 -6.31 26.90
CA LEU A 6 2.12 -6.57 25.59
C LEU A 6 0.87 -7.44 25.71
N SER A 7 0.90 -8.51 26.52
CA SER A 7 -0.29 -9.35 26.82
C SER A 7 -1.44 -8.50 27.35
N ASP A 8 -1.19 -7.64 28.33
CA ASP A 8 -2.19 -6.78 28.94
C ASP A 8 -2.77 -5.80 27.90
N ARG A 9 -1.91 -5.20 27.06
CA ARG A 9 -2.33 -4.28 25.99
C ARG A 9 -3.22 -4.96 24.94
N THR A 10 -2.92 -6.22 24.58
CA THR A 10 -3.79 -6.97 23.65
C THR A 10 -5.16 -7.27 24.27
N ALA A 11 -5.23 -7.48 25.60
CA ALA A 11 -6.50 -7.64 26.30
C ALA A 11 -7.33 -6.35 26.31
N GLU A 12 -6.69 -5.19 26.48
CA GLU A 12 -7.35 -3.87 26.38
C GLU A 12 -7.94 -3.61 25.00
N LEU A 13 -7.34 -4.17 23.94
CA LEU A 13 -7.85 -4.10 22.56
C LEU A 13 -8.97 -5.12 22.27
N GLY A 14 -9.35 -5.95 23.25
CA GLY A 14 -10.42 -6.93 23.12
C GLY A 14 -10.02 -8.27 22.48
N HIS A 15 -8.74 -8.48 22.20
CA HIS A 15 -8.20 -9.74 21.67
C HIS A 15 -6.96 -10.17 22.46
N HIS A 16 -7.18 -10.81 23.61
CA HIS A 16 -6.10 -11.16 24.51
C HIS A 16 -5.17 -12.25 23.95
N ILE A 17 -3.88 -11.92 23.84
CA ILE A 17 -2.81 -12.84 23.48
C ILE A 17 -1.94 -13.04 24.72
N SER A 18 -1.88 -14.27 25.23
CA SER A 18 -1.17 -14.54 26.48
C SER A 18 0.34 -14.30 26.37
N ARG A 19 0.97 -13.89 27.47
CA ARG A 19 2.43 -13.82 27.60
C ARG A 19 3.15 -15.10 27.13
N ALA A 20 2.56 -16.27 27.37
CA ALA A 20 3.12 -17.55 26.93
C ALA A 20 3.14 -17.65 25.40
N VAL A 21 2.03 -17.29 24.74
CA VAL A 21 1.95 -17.24 23.26
C VAL A 21 2.94 -16.23 22.70
N ILE A 22 3.03 -15.03 23.29
CA ILE A 22 4.00 -14.01 22.89
C ILE A 22 5.42 -14.58 22.99
N SER A 23 5.77 -15.22 24.10
CA SER A 23 7.10 -15.84 24.27
C SER A 23 7.37 -16.96 23.27
N ASP A 24 6.36 -17.77 22.93
CA ASP A 24 6.50 -18.82 21.92
C ASP A 24 6.71 -18.25 20.52
N LEU A 25 6.10 -17.11 20.19
CA LEU A 25 6.32 -16.39 18.94
C LEU A 25 7.74 -15.79 18.90
N GLU A 26 8.15 -15.08 19.95
CA GLU A 26 9.48 -14.45 20.06
C GLU A 26 10.63 -15.47 19.96
N THR A 27 10.42 -16.67 20.49
CA THR A 27 11.41 -17.76 20.45
C THR A 27 11.29 -18.65 19.22
N GLY A 28 10.30 -18.41 18.35
CA GLY A 28 10.04 -19.23 17.16
C GLY A 28 9.52 -20.65 17.46
N ARG A 29 9.17 -20.96 18.72
CA ARG A 29 8.50 -22.23 19.08
C ARG A 29 7.13 -22.33 18.41
N ARG A 30 6.42 -21.20 18.30
CA ARG A 30 5.21 -21.06 17.50
C ARG A 30 5.56 -20.35 16.20
N ARG A 31 5.36 -21.01 15.06
CA ARG A 31 5.65 -20.46 13.71
C ARG A 31 4.45 -19.82 13.02
N GLY A 32 3.23 -20.10 13.49
CA GLY A 32 1.99 -19.62 12.89
C GLY A 32 1.28 -18.60 13.77
N LEU A 33 0.79 -17.54 13.14
CA LEU A 33 0.00 -16.48 13.72
C LEU A 33 -1.25 -16.30 12.85
N ASP A 34 -2.42 -16.12 13.45
CA ASP A 34 -3.60 -15.76 12.66
C ASP A 34 -3.61 -14.24 12.37
N VAL A 35 -4.53 -13.81 11.50
CA VAL A 35 -4.61 -12.39 11.09
C VAL A 35 -5.04 -11.49 12.25
N ALA A 36 -5.90 -11.97 13.16
CA ALA A 36 -6.36 -11.19 14.30
C ALA A 36 -5.24 -10.96 15.31
N ASP A 37 -4.44 -11.98 15.58
CA ASP A 37 -3.25 -11.91 16.41
C ASP A 37 -2.25 -10.90 15.80
N LEU A 38 -1.96 -10.96 14.48
CA LEU A 38 -1.07 -10.03 13.80
C LEU A 38 -1.51 -8.57 13.94
N LEU A 39 -2.78 -8.29 13.63
CA LEU A 39 -3.33 -6.94 13.69
C LEU A 39 -3.35 -6.41 15.12
N THR A 40 -3.70 -7.26 16.09
CA THR A 40 -3.74 -6.87 17.50
C THR A 40 -2.35 -6.61 18.06
N LEU A 41 -1.36 -7.46 17.72
CA LEU A 41 0.03 -7.23 18.13
C LEU A 41 0.58 -5.93 17.52
N ALA A 42 0.33 -5.67 16.24
CA ALA A 42 0.75 -4.45 15.57
C ALA A 42 0.13 -3.20 16.24
N ALA A 43 -1.18 -3.24 16.51
CA ALA A 43 -1.89 -2.17 17.22
C ALA A 43 -1.40 -2.00 18.67
N ALA A 44 -1.12 -3.09 19.38
CA ALA A 44 -0.59 -3.03 20.75
C ALA A 44 0.84 -2.48 20.81
N LEU A 45 1.61 -2.65 19.73
CA LEU A 45 2.98 -2.16 19.58
C LEU A 45 3.07 -0.77 18.92
N ASP A 46 1.94 -0.18 18.51
CA ASP A 46 1.87 1.08 17.76
C ASP A 46 2.73 1.08 16.47
N VAL A 47 2.72 -0.04 15.74
CA VAL A 47 3.43 -0.20 14.45
C VAL A 47 2.51 -0.69 13.34
N ALA A 48 2.90 -0.52 12.09
CA ALA A 48 2.18 -1.11 10.96
C ALA A 48 2.33 -2.65 10.96
N PRO A 49 1.28 -3.43 10.64
CA PRO A 49 1.37 -4.89 10.56
C PRO A 49 2.47 -5.38 9.61
N ALA A 50 2.72 -4.64 8.52
CA ALA A 50 3.77 -4.94 7.56
C ALA A 50 5.19 -4.95 8.17
N GLN A 51 5.43 -4.15 9.22
CA GLN A 51 6.72 -4.13 9.92
C GLN A 51 6.96 -5.42 10.74
N LEU A 52 5.89 -6.07 11.22
CA LEU A 52 5.99 -7.36 11.88
C LEU A 52 6.19 -8.50 10.88
N LEU A 53 5.63 -8.37 9.68
CA LEU A 53 5.79 -9.35 8.60
C LEU A 53 7.18 -9.27 7.95
N PHE A 54 7.72 -8.07 7.80
CA PHE A 54 8.98 -7.81 7.09
C PHE A 54 9.93 -7.03 8.01
N PRO A 55 10.67 -7.72 8.91
CA PRO A 55 11.45 -7.07 9.97
C PRO A 55 12.68 -6.32 9.46
N ASP A 56 13.20 -6.67 8.29
CA ASP A 56 14.44 -6.13 7.75
C ASP A 56 14.23 -4.83 6.94
N LEU A 57 13.28 -3.98 7.34
CA LEU A 57 13.09 -2.68 6.68
C LEU A 57 14.23 -1.70 7.01
N PRO A 58 14.60 -0.78 6.08
CA PRO A 58 14.07 -0.61 4.73
C PRO A 58 14.79 -1.46 3.67
N ARG A 59 15.83 -2.22 4.06
CA ARG A 59 16.65 -3.05 3.17
C ARG A 59 17.01 -4.36 3.83
N GLY A 60 17.05 -5.41 3.04
CA GLY A 60 17.34 -6.76 3.50
C GLY A 60 16.40 -7.76 2.84
N THR A 61 16.81 -9.02 2.85
CA THR A 61 16.10 -10.09 2.16
C THR A 61 15.11 -10.76 3.09
N VAL A 62 13.83 -10.72 2.72
CA VAL A 62 12.75 -11.42 3.44
C VAL A 62 12.06 -12.40 2.52
N ASP A 63 11.52 -13.48 3.08
CA ASP A 63 10.64 -14.39 2.35
C ASP A 63 9.22 -13.85 2.36
N VAL A 64 8.79 -13.24 1.25
CA VAL A 64 7.43 -12.69 1.09
C VAL A 64 6.39 -13.79 0.89
N LEU A 65 6.80 -14.90 0.29
CA LEU A 65 6.08 -16.17 0.19
C LEU A 65 7.08 -17.30 0.49
N PRO A 66 6.62 -18.52 0.83
CA PRO A 66 7.52 -19.65 1.06
C PRO A 66 8.48 -19.88 -0.13
N GLY A 67 9.79 -19.69 0.11
CA GLY A 67 10.83 -19.85 -0.90
C GLY A 67 10.93 -18.72 -1.93
N VAL A 68 10.17 -17.63 -1.76
CA VAL A 68 10.23 -16.44 -2.62
C VAL A 68 10.81 -15.29 -1.81
N SER A 69 12.10 -15.06 -1.99
CA SER A 69 12.80 -13.97 -1.33
C SER A 69 12.64 -12.65 -2.12
N GLN A 70 12.44 -11.54 -1.41
CA GLN A 70 12.37 -10.18 -1.94
C GLN A 70 13.15 -9.23 -1.03
N GLU A 71 13.50 -8.06 -1.55
CA GLU A 71 13.87 -6.94 -0.68
C GLU A 71 12.68 -6.54 0.21
N SER A 72 12.94 -6.26 1.48
CA SER A 72 11.91 -5.95 2.48
C SER A 72 11.00 -4.79 2.08
N HIS A 73 11.54 -3.76 1.42
CA HIS A 73 10.73 -2.65 0.92
C HIS A 73 9.82 -3.05 -0.24
N ASP A 74 10.22 -4.00 -1.09
CA ASP A 74 9.37 -4.53 -2.16
C ASP A 74 8.26 -5.42 -1.59
N ALA A 75 8.56 -6.20 -0.55
CA ALA A 75 7.56 -6.99 0.17
C ALA A 75 6.47 -6.10 0.81
N VAL A 76 6.87 -4.96 1.41
CA VAL A 76 5.92 -3.96 1.93
C VAL A 76 5.05 -3.36 0.83
N ARG A 77 5.63 -3.00 -0.31
CA ARG A 77 4.86 -2.48 -1.46
C ARG A 77 3.86 -3.52 -1.97
N TRP A 78 4.23 -4.79 -1.96
CA TRP A 78 3.33 -5.87 -2.36
C TRP A 78 2.17 -6.06 -1.40
N VAL A 79 2.44 -6.16 -0.08
CA VAL A 79 1.35 -6.31 0.90
C VAL A 79 0.43 -5.08 0.94
N GLY A 80 0.99 -3.90 0.67
CA GLY A 80 0.25 -2.64 0.56
C GLY A 80 -0.50 -2.45 -0.76
N GLY A 81 -0.37 -3.36 -1.73
CA GLY A 81 -0.99 -3.21 -3.05
C GLY A 81 -0.43 -2.05 -3.87
N GLU A 82 0.82 -1.63 -3.63
CA GLU A 82 1.49 -0.56 -4.38
C GLU A 82 2.27 -1.10 -5.59
N SER A 83 2.72 -2.35 -5.53
CA SER A 83 3.48 -2.99 -6.60
C SER A 83 3.39 -4.50 -6.50
N GLY A 84 3.40 -5.22 -7.63
CA GLY A 84 3.47 -6.68 -7.56
C GLY A 84 4.87 -7.20 -7.24
N LEU A 85 4.96 -8.52 -7.03
CA LEU A 85 6.21 -9.22 -6.75
C LEU A 85 7.17 -9.13 -7.93
N LEU A 86 8.46 -8.97 -7.62
CA LEU A 86 9.54 -9.05 -8.60
C LEU A 86 9.89 -10.52 -8.82
N MET A 87 9.57 -11.05 -9.99
CA MET A 87 9.74 -12.46 -10.33
C MET A 87 10.78 -12.63 -11.44
N LEU A 88 11.54 -13.71 -11.36
CA LEU A 88 12.37 -14.16 -12.47
C LEU A 88 11.47 -14.72 -13.56
N GLU A 89 11.52 -14.11 -14.73
CA GLU A 89 10.85 -14.57 -15.94
C GLU A 89 11.89 -14.84 -17.03
N ASP A 90 11.55 -15.78 -17.93
CA ASP A 90 12.35 -16.00 -19.13
C ASP A 90 12.22 -14.78 -20.03
N SER A 91 13.34 -14.16 -20.34
CA SER A 91 13.36 -12.98 -21.19
C SER A 91 13.14 -13.31 -22.67
N GLY A 92 13.31 -14.58 -23.06
CA GLY A 92 13.39 -15.00 -24.46
C GLY A 92 14.74 -14.70 -25.12
N TRP A 93 15.70 -14.15 -24.35
CA TRP A 93 17.07 -13.89 -24.78
C TRP A 93 18.01 -14.94 -24.20
N SER A 94 18.98 -15.36 -25.00
CA SER A 94 20.10 -16.17 -24.54
C SER A 94 21.38 -15.36 -24.52
N ASP A 95 22.23 -15.66 -23.54
CA ASP A 95 23.58 -15.13 -23.45
C ASP A 95 24.38 -15.66 -24.66
N GLU A 96 24.97 -14.75 -25.44
CA GLU A 96 25.62 -15.09 -26.72
C GLU A 96 26.84 -16.02 -26.54
N ALA A 97 27.51 -15.97 -25.39
CA ALA A 97 28.71 -16.76 -25.14
C ALA A 97 28.39 -18.17 -24.63
N THR A 98 27.33 -18.30 -23.83
CA THR A 98 26.97 -19.55 -23.15
C THR A 98 25.74 -20.26 -23.75
N GLY A 99 24.95 -19.54 -24.56
CA GLY A 99 23.68 -20.00 -25.09
C GLY A 99 22.59 -20.21 -24.02
N GLN A 100 22.85 -19.83 -22.76
CA GLN A 100 21.91 -20.01 -21.66
C GLN A 100 20.88 -18.87 -21.63
N PRO A 101 19.62 -19.14 -21.25
CA PRO A 101 18.62 -18.09 -21.07
C PRO A 101 19.08 -17.04 -20.06
N VAL A 102 18.93 -15.76 -20.39
CA VAL A 102 19.16 -14.65 -19.46
C VAL A 102 17.83 -14.35 -18.79
N PRO A 103 17.65 -14.67 -17.49
CA PRO A 103 16.40 -14.32 -16.83
C PRO A 103 16.31 -12.80 -16.63
N VAL A 104 15.10 -12.27 -16.69
CA VAL A 104 14.82 -10.87 -16.35
C VAL A 104 13.91 -10.81 -15.13
N PHE A 105 14.13 -9.79 -14.31
CA PHE A 105 13.26 -9.51 -13.19
C PHE A 105 12.07 -8.66 -13.67
N VAL A 106 10.87 -9.24 -13.59
CA VAL A 106 9.62 -8.59 -13.99
C VAL A 106 8.74 -8.39 -12.77
N ARG A 107 8.21 -7.18 -12.61
CA ARG A 107 7.17 -6.94 -11.60
C ARG A 107 5.85 -7.47 -12.14
N ARG A 108 5.27 -8.48 -11.48
CA ARG A 108 3.93 -8.93 -11.83
C ARG A 108 2.94 -7.78 -11.64
N GLN A 109 1.98 -7.68 -12.54
CA GLN A 109 0.87 -6.74 -12.34
C GLN A 109 -0.24 -7.43 -11.54
N PHE A 110 -0.91 -6.68 -10.68
CA PHE A 110 -2.15 -7.16 -10.09
C PHE A 110 -3.22 -7.30 -11.18
N ASP A 111 -4.14 -8.26 -11.02
CA ASP A 111 -5.28 -8.39 -11.93
C ASP A 111 -6.16 -7.14 -11.82
N ALA A 112 -6.22 -6.34 -12.89
CA ALA A 112 -6.96 -5.08 -12.93
C ALA A 112 -8.45 -5.24 -12.57
N ARG A 113 -9.05 -6.42 -12.74
CA ARG A 113 -10.45 -6.68 -12.36
C ARG A 113 -10.63 -6.92 -10.86
N ARG A 114 -9.54 -7.20 -10.15
CA ARG A 114 -9.52 -7.56 -8.72
C ARG A 114 -8.74 -6.57 -7.87
N ASP A 115 -7.91 -5.74 -8.50
CA ASP A 115 -7.07 -4.77 -7.82
C ASP A 115 -7.87 -3.57 -7.32
N ARG A 116 -8.43 -3.72 -6.12
CA ARG A 116 -9.18 -2.67 -5.43
C ARG A 116 -8.26 -1.72 -4.67
N THR A 117 -7.08 -2.18 -4.27
CA THR A 117 -6.17 -1.41 -3.42
C THR A 117 -5.49 -0.31 -4.21
N THR A 118 -4.91 -0.62 -5.38
CA THR A 118 -4.29 0.38 -6.25
C THR A 118 -5.32 1.44 -6.66
N LEU A 119 -6.50 1.01 -7.12
CA LEU A 119 -7.57 1.94 -7.52
C LEU A 119 -8.01 2.86 -6.36
N THR A 120 -8.07 2.34 -5.14
CA THR A 120 -8.41 3.14 -3.95
C THR A 120 -7.32 4.18 -3.67
N HIS A 121 -6.05 3.82 -3.75
CA HIS A 121 -4.93 4.76 -3.58
C HIS A 121 -4.92 5.84 -4.66
N GLU A 122 -5.10 5.46 -5.93
CA GLU A 122 -5.18 6.40 -7.05
C GLU A 122 -6.35 7.36 -6.91
N TRP A 123 -7.52 6.84 -6.54
CA TRP A 123 -8.71 7.66 -6.29
C TRP A 123 -8.47 8.67 -5.15
N HIS A 124 -7.96 8.24 -4.00
CA HIS A 124 -7.63 9.14 -2.89
C HIS A 124 -6.58 10.21 -3.26
N ARG A 125 -5.57 9.83 -4.04
CA ARG A 125 -4.55 10.76 -4.54
C ARG A 125 -5.17 11.79 -5.47
N SER A 126 -6.05 11.36 -6.38
CA SER A 126 -6.76 12.25 -7.31
C SER A 126 -7.66 13.26 -6.58
N ILE A 127 -8.40 12.82 -5.54
CA ILE A 127 -9.22 13.71 -4.71
C ILE A 127 -8.36 14.77 -4.03
N THR A 128 -7.22 14.35 -3.48
CA THR A 128 -6.30 15.26 -2.79
C THR A 128 -5.72 16.29 -3.76
N ALA A 129 -5.31 15.86 -4.95
CA ALA A 129 -4.83 16.73 -6.02
C ALA A 129 -5.90 17.73 -6.47
N MET A 130 -7.13 17.26 -6.74
CA MET A 130 -8.27 18.11 -7.12
C MET A 130 -8.60 19.16 -6.04
N ARG A 131 -8.64 18.76 -4.76
CA ARG A 131 -8.88 19.69 -3.64
C ARG A 131 -7.77 20.74 -3.53
N SER A 132 -6.52 20.32 -3.72
CA SER A 132 -5.38 21.25 -3.73
C SER A 132 -5.48 22.24 -4.89
N ALA A 133 -5.75 21.75 -6.11
CA ALA A 133 -5.91 22.59 -7.31
C ALA A 133 -7.06 23.60 -7.14
N ARG A 134 -8.22 23.16 -6.63
CA ARG A 134 -9.35 24.05 -6.33
C ARG A 134 -8.97 25.17 -5.35
N LYS A 135 -8.24 24.82 -4.28
CA LYS A 135 -7.80 25.80 -3.28
C LYS A 135 -6.79 26.80 -3.85
N GLN A 136 -5.90 26.35 -4.74
CA GLN A 136 -4.95 27.23 -5.41
C GLN A 136 -5.67 28.18 -6.39
N LEU A 137 -6.60 27.66 -7.19
CA LEU A 137 -7.44 28.47 -8.08
C LEU A 137 -8.23 29.53 -7.31
N GLN A 138 -8.91 29.14 -6.22
CA GLN A 138 -9.65 30.07 -5.38
C GLN A 138 -8.75 31.20 -4.86
N ARG A 139 -7.54 30.87 -4.38
CA ARG A 139 -6.57 31.86 -3.90
C ARG A 139 -6.09 32.79 -5.01
N ALA A 140 -5.84 32.28 -6.21
CA ALA A 140 -5.43 33.09 -7.34
C ALA A 140 -6.52 34.10 -7.75
N LEU A 141 -7.78 33.67 -7.73
CA LEU A 141 -8.93 34.55 -7.95
C LEU A 141 -9.06 35.61 -6.85
N GLU A 142 -8.90 35.23 -5.58
CA GLU A 142 -8.95 36.15 -4.42
C GLU A 142 -7.82 37.19 -4.45
N ASN A 143 -6.63 36.78 -4.89
CA ASN A 143 -5.45 37.65 -5.01
C ASN A 143 -5.46 38.48 -6.30
N ASN A 144 -6.39 38.22 -7.22
CA ASN A 144 -6.46 38.84 -8.54
C ASN A 144 -5.14 38.65 -9.32
N ASP A 145 -4.63 37.42 -9.29
CA ASP A 145 -3.45 36.95 -10.03
C ASP A 145 -3.64 37.13 -11.55
N SER A 146 -2.57 36.94 -12.35
CA SER A 146 -2.67 37.20 -13.79
C SER A 146 -3.65 36.25 -14.49
N PRO A 147 -4.30 36.69 -15.60
CA PRO A 147 -5.18 35.81 -16.38
C PRO A 147 -4.53 34.48 -16.77
N ASP A 148 -3.28 34.51 -17.23
CA ASP A 148 -2.51 33.31 -17.60
C ASP A 148 -2.32 32.34 -16.40
N GLN A 149 -2.11 32.87 -15.19
CA GLN A 149 -1.97 32.06 -13.98
C GLN A 149 -3.30 31.42 -13.58
N ILE A 150 -4.40 32.18 -13.66
CA ILE A 150 -5.75 31.68 -13.37
C ILE A 150 -6.11 30.57 -14.38
N GLU A 151 -5.90 30.80 -15.68
CA GLU A 151 -6.17 29.82 -16.74
C GLU A 151 -5.36 28.52 -16.52
N ALA A 152 -4.07 28.63 -16.18
CA ALA A 152 -3.26 27.45 -15.88
C ALA A 152 -3.81 26.65 -14.68
N LEU A 153 -4.24 27.33 -13.62
CA LEU A 153 -4.84 26.68 -12.44
C LEU A 153 -6.21 26.07 -12.71
N GLU A 154 -7.02 26.70 -13.57
CA GLU A 154 -8.28 26.14 -14.07
C GLU A 154 -8.04 24.84 -14.83
N ILE A 155 -7.07 24.81 -15.75
CA ILE A 155 -6.70 23.59 -16.49
C ILE A 155 -6.27 22.47 -15.53
N ILE A 156 -5.45 22.79 -14.52
CA ILE A 156 -5.00 21.80 -13.52
C ILE A 156 -6.19 21.26 -12.73
N TYR A 157 -7.10 22.12 -12.28
CA TYR A 157 -8.29 21.73 -11.55
C TYR A 157 -9.21 20.84 -12.40
N GLU A 158 -9.49 21.23 -13.64
CA GLU A 158 -10.34 20.48 -14.56
C GLU A 158 -9.76 19.10 -14.89
N ASN A 159 -8.45 19.01 -15.10
CA ASN A 159 -7.78 17.73 -15.32
C ASN A 159 -7.88 16.81 -14.09
N ALA A 160 -7.66 17.35 -12.89
CA ALA A 160 -7.79 16.59 -11.66
C ALA A 160 -9.23 16.14 -11.41
N LEU A 161 -10.22 16.99 -11.70
CA LEU A 161 -11.64 16.67 -11.60
C LEU A 161 -12.03 15.51 -12.53
N LYS A 162 -11.60 15.57 -13.80
CA LYS A 162 -11.80 14.48 -14.79
C LYS A 162 -11.16 13.18 -14.33
N GLN A 163 -9.94 13.24 -13.80
CA GLN A 163 -9.24 12.04 -13.29
C GLN A 163 -9.97 11.42 -12.10
N THR A 164 -10.42 12.24 -11.13
CA THR A 164 -11.21 11.74 -9.99
C THR A 164 -12.53 11.10 -10.44
N ALA A 165 -13.21 11.69 -11.43
CA ALA A 165 -14.43 11.11 -12.00
C ALA A 165 -14.16 9.76 -12.68
N ALA A 166 -13.09 9.66 -13.48
CA ALA A 166 -12.72 8.41 -14.15
C ALA A 166 -12.40 7.27 -13.18
N HIS A 167 -11.67 7.55 -12.09
CA HIS A 167 -11.41 6.55 -11.05
C HIS A 167 -12.70 6.13 -10.34
N ARG A 168 -13.58 7.08 -10.01
CA ARG A 168 -14.88 6.78 -9.39
C ARG A 168 -15.73 5.87 -10.30
N ASP A 169 -15.82 6.17 -11.58
CA ASP A 169 -16.61 5.40 -12.53
C ASP A 169 -16.04 3.98 -12.70
N THR A 170 -14.71 3.84 -12.72
CA THR A 170 -14.01 2.55 -12.72
C THR A 170 -14.32 1.74 -11.46
N MET A 171 -14.18 2.36 -10.28
CA MET A 171 -14.47 1.73 -9.00
C MET A 171 -15.95 1.31 -8.89
N ALA A 172 -16.87 2.14 -9.38
CA ALA A 172 -18.30 1.81 -9.44
C ALA A 172 -18.57 0.61 -10.37
N GLY A 173 -17.89 0.55 -11.52
CA GLY A 173 -17.95 -0.60 -12.43
C GLY A 173 -17.45 -1.92 -11.81
N LEU A 174 -16.58 -1.85 -10.81
CA LEU A 174 -16.09 -3.00 -10.02
C LEU A 174 -16.93 -3.31 -8.77
N GLY A 175 -18.08 -2.64 -8.61
CA GLY A 175 -18.98 -2.80 -7.48
C GLY A 175 -18.42 -2.27 -6.15
N MET A 176 -17.44 -1.35 -6.20
CA MET A 176 -16.90 -0.72 -5.01
C MET A 176 -17.83 0.38 -4.54
N THR A 177 -18.03 0.50 -3.22
CA THR A 177 -18.81 1.61 -2.65
C THR A 177 -17.95 2.87 -2.64
N VAL A 178 -18.11 3.68 -3.67
CA VAL A 178 -17.53 5.02 -3.73
C VAL A 178 -18.64 5.95 -3.28
N GLY A 179 -18.57 6.47 -2.04
CA GLY A 179 -19.54 7.47 -1.58
C GLY A 179 -19.58 8.68 -2.52
N ASP A 180 -20.49 9.63 -2.29
CA ASP A 180 -20.79 10.77 -3.19
C ASP A 180 -19.62 11.75 -3.49
N GLY A 181 -18.39 11.40 -3.11
CA GLY A 181 -17.16 12.07 -3.55
C GLY A 181 -16.45 12.86 -2.45
N LEU A 182 -16.92 12.81 -1.21
CA LEU A 182 -16.27 13.45 -0.09
C LEU A 182 -16.05 12.43 1.03
N PRO A 183 -14.82 11.92 1.25
CA PRO A 183 -14.48 11.34 2.55
C PRO A 183 -14.87 12.35 3.62
N ARG A 184 -15.71 11.91 4.58
CA ARG A 184 -16.06 12.70 5.77
C ARG A 184 -14.74 13.01 6.47
N GLY A 185 -14.48 14.30 6.65
CA GLY A 185 -13.37 14.77 7.48
C GLY A 185 -13.58 14.40 8.93
#